data_AF-A0A348TRU9-F1
#
_entry.id   AF-A0A348TRU9-F1
#
_cell.length_a   1.000
_cell.length_b   1.000
_cell.length_c   1.000
_cell.angle_alpha   90.00
_cell.angle_beta   90.00
_cell.angle_gamma   90.00
#
_symmetry.space_group_name_H-M   'P 1'
#
loop_
_entity.id
_entity.type
_entity.pdbx_description
1 polymer ?
#
loop_
_entity_poly.entity_id
_entity_poly.type
_entity_poly.pdbx_seq_one_letter_code
_entity_poly.pdbx_strand_id
1 'polypeptide(L)' 'FDYLRSARKVVYHRVRSGETLARIARKYRVPVSRICKLNRISSRTKLRPGRRLRIR' A
#
# COMPACT_ATOMS: atom_id res chain seq x y z
N PHE A 1 9.48 -10.71 -27.41
CA PHE A 1 8.74 -11.04 -26.17
C PHE A 1 9.59 -10.65 -24.98
N ASP A 2 9.62 -9.36 -24.67
CA ASP A 2 10.50 -8.80 -23.64
C ASP A 2 9.77 -8.76 -22.29
N TYR A 3 9.64 -9.91 -21.64
CA TYR A 3 8.94 -10.02 -20.35
C TYR A 3 9.77 -10.74 -19.28
N LEU A 4 11.09 -10.75 -19.46
CA LEU A 4 12.00 -11.22 -18.43
C LEU A 4 12.04 -10.20 -17.29
N ARG A 5 11.37 -10.56 -16.19
CA ARG A 5 11.66 -10.08 -14.83
C ARG A 5 11.68 -8.55 -14.68
N SER A 6 10.50 -7.94 -14.69
CA SER A 6 10.31 -6.86 -13.73
C SER A 6 10.31 -7.51 -12.34
N ALA A 7 11.50 -7.61 -11.72
CA ALA A 7 11.62 -8.00 -10.33
C ALA A 7 10.57 -7.20 -9.54
N ARG A 8 9.64 -7.89 -8.85
CA ARG A 8 8.52 -7.25 -8.13
C ARG A 8 9.09 -6.14 -7.24
N LYS A 9 9.04 -4.89 -7.73
CA LYS A 9 9.59 -3.75 -7.01
C LYS A 9 8.71 -3.52 -5.80
N VAL A 10 9.19 -3.97 -4.64
CA VAL A 10 8.45 -3.82 -3.40
C VAL A 10 8.49 -2.36 -3.01
N VAL A 11 7.32 -1.74 -2.96
CA VAL A 11 7.19 -0.33 -2.57
C VAL A 11 6.60 -0.26 -1.18
N TYR A 12 7.28 0.45 -0.29
CA TYR A 12 6.80 0.74 1.05
C TYR A 12 6.40 2.21 1.18
N HIS A 13 5.33 2.45 1.92
CA HIS A 13 4.87 3.78 2.27
C HIS A 13 4.79 3.92 3.78
N ARG A 14 5.35 4.99 4.33
CA ARG A 14 5.23 5.33 5.75
C ARG A 14 4.04 6.27 5.94
N VAL A 15 3.06 5.79 6.68
CA VAL A 15 1.82 6.53 6.97
C VAL A 15 2.17 7.79 7.75
N ARG A 16 1.69 8.94 7.27
CA ARG A 16 1.76 10.23 7.96
C ARG A 16 0.49 10.51 8.76
N SER A 17 0.57 11.47 9.67
CA SER A 17 -0.60 11.91 10.44
C SER A 17 -1.70 12.41 9.50
N GLY A 18 -2.93 11.94 9.72
CA GLY A 18 -4.09 12.29 8.88
C GLY A 18 -4.19 11.56 7.53
N GLU A 19 -3.29 10.62 7.21
CA GLU A 19 -3.44 9.79 6.01
C GLU A 19 -4.38 8.60 6.25
N THR A 20 -5.17 8.28 5.22
CA THR A 20 -6.10 7.15 5.20
C THR A 20 -5.72 6.15 4.11
N LEU A 21 -6.18 4.89 4.24
CA LEU A 21 -5.92 3.85 3.24
C LEU A 21 -6.41 4.28 1.86
N ALA A 22 -7.53 5.00 1.79
CA ALA A 22 -8.10 5.53 0.54
C ALA A 22 -7.19 6.58 -0.11
N ARG A 23 -6.63 7.52 0.67
CA ARG A 23 -5.68 8.53 0.16
C ARG A 23 -4.39 7.87 -0.35
N ILE A 24 -3.86 6.91 0.41
CA ILE A 24 -2.64 6.18 0.03
C ILE A 24 -2.89 5.34 -1.24
N ALA A 25 -4.00 4.59 -1.29
CA ALA A 25 -4.43 3.82 -2.45
C ALA A 25 -4.51 4.70 -3.71
N ARG A 26 -5.17 5.85 -3.63
CA ARG A 26 -5.26 6.83 -4.72
C ARG A 26 -3.89 7.35 -5.14
N LYS A 27 -3.04 7.73 -4.18
CA LYS A 27 -1.69 8.26 -4.44
C LYS A 27 -0.85 7.30 -5.26
N TYR A 28 -0.92 6.01 -4.93
CA TYR A 28 -0.16 4.96 -5.62
C TYR A 28 -0.95 4.29 -6.75
N ARG A 29 -2.16 4.76 -7.08
CA ARG A 29 -3.06 4.15 -8.07
C ARG A 29 -3.18 2.63 -7.88
N VAL A 30 -3.33 2.19 -6.63
CA VAL A 30 -3.57 0.78 -6.29
C VAL A 30 -4.89 0.67 -5.53
N PRO A 31 -5.63 -0.43 -5.66
CA PRO A 31 -6.86 -0.60 -4.90
C PRO A 31 -6.55 -0.83 -3.42
N VAL A 32 -7.40 -0.30 -2.54
CA VAL A 32 -7.29 -0.47 -1.08
C VAL A 32 -7.22 -1.95 -0.72
N SER A 33 -8.02 -2.80 -1.38
CA SER A 33 -8.02 -4.25 -1.18
C SER A 33 -6.65 -4.90 -1.41
N ARG A 34 -5.84 -4.39 -2.35
CA ARG A 34 -4.47 -4.88 -2.57
C ARG A 34 -3.55 -4.48 -1.42
N ILE A 35 -3.60 -3.24 -0.97
CA ILE A 35 -2.84 -2.78 0.21
C ILE A 35 -3.24 -3.61 1.44
N CYS A 36 -4.53 -3.84 1.64
CA CYS A 36 -5.07 -4.66 2.72
C CYS A 36 -4.51 -6.08 2.68
N LYS A 37 -4.58 -6.75 1.52
CA LYS A 37 -4.02 -8.10 1.32
C LYS A 37 -2.51 -8.15 1.59
N LEU A 38 -1.75 -7.17 1.07
CA LEU A 38 -0.29 -7.12 1.23
C LEU A 38 0.15 -6.88 2.69
N ASN A 39 -0.68 -6.20 3.48
CA ASN A 39 -0.35 -5.84 4.86
C ASN A 39 -1.13 -6.65 5.90
N ARG A 40 -1.97 -7.61 5.47
CA ARG A 40 -2.88 -8.39 6.31
C ARG A 40 -3.72 -7.49 7.23
N ILE A 41 -4.24 -6.39 6.68
CA ILE A 41 -5.12 -5.45 7.38
C ILE A 41 -6.47 -5.37 6.70
N SER A 42 -7.47 -4.86 7.41
CA SER A 42 -8.79 -4.57 6.86
C SER A 42 -8.87 -3.10 6.42
N SER A 43 -9.81 -2.79 5.52
CA SER A 43 -10.13 -1.40 5.14
C SER A 43 -10.62 -0.56 6.32
N ARG A 44 -11.14 -1.22 7.38
CA ARG A 44 -11.57 -0.59 8.64
C ARG A 44 -10.46 -0.45 9.67
N THR A 45 -9.27 -0.99 9.41
CA THR A 45 -8.16 -0.91 10.36
C THR A 45 -7.72 0.54 10.51
N LYS A 46 -7.75 1.06 11.76
CA LYS A 46 -7.23 2.40 12.06
C LYS A 46 -5.73 2.45 11.73
N LEU A 47 -5.39 3.34 10.80
CA LEU A 47 -4.02 3.64 10.44
C LEU A 47 -3.38 4.50 11.52
N ARG A 48 -2.27 4.02 12.08
CA ARG A 48 -1.45 4.78 13.02
C ARG A 48 -0.31 5.45 12.24
N PRO A 49 -0.02 6.74 12.49
CA PRO A 49 1.13 7.42 11.92
C PRO A 49 2.43 6.65 12.25
N GLY A 50 3.37 6.63 11.31
CA GLY A 50 4.63 5.89 11.43
C GLY A 50 4.56 4.43 10.98
N ARG A 51 3.37 3.86 10.78
CA ARG A 51 3.24 2.48 10.25
C ARG A 51 3.76 2.39 8.83
N ARG A 52 4.51 1.33 8.52
CA ARG A 52 4.94 1.01 7.15
C ARG A 52 3.90 0.12 6.49
N LEU A 53 3.44 0.53 5.32
CA LEU A 53 2.53 -0.23 4.47
C LEU A 53 3.24 -0.67 3.20
N ARG A 54 3.07 -1.94 2.85
CA ARG A 54 3.48 -2.51 1.57
C ARG A 54 2.42 -2.20 0.51
N ILE A 55 2.82 -1.54 -0.56
CA ILE A 55 1.93 -1.03 -1.60
C ILE A 55 1.95 -1.92 -2.85
N ARG A 56 3.13 -2.46 -3.20
CA ARG A 56 3.39 -3.32 -4.36
C ARG A 56 4.40 -4.40 -4.00
#